data_AF-A0A1Y2U9S4-F1
#
_entry.id   AF-A0A1Y2U9S4-F1
#
_cell.length_a   1.000
_cell.length_b   1.000
_cell.length_c   1.000
_cell.angle_alpha   90.00
_cell.angle_beta   90.00
_cell.angle_gamma   90.00
#
_symmetry.space_group_name_H-M   'P 1'
#
loop_
_entity.id
_entity.type
_entity.pdbx_description
1 polymer ?
#
loop_
_entity_poly.entity_id
_entity_poly.type
_entity_poly.pdbx_seq_one_letter_code
_entity_poly.pdbx_strand_id
1 'polypeptide(L)'
;AGKEDFSLLAIAIVIIGLRIYARWAQVGFVGGQLDDYLMPLMAAAFTVATVTAYFEGRHGLTNAAMTDAERVAIDFHSREYRYRRGGSKGQVLLWCLYVLILWGLKLCVTVLCSRLTAGLPYLRYRIRFAYILIGTTYLGVTLTMLLSCRPLPRFWQIKINPGNSCQPAVSRIFVFVVLIPNIVTDIYLLSIPLPLLWKVNISCRRKIVLISLFSGAIFSLIISIIRADIILHGGPDVVVRGSLWACREAFVAIIVTNLPILQPLFKRCAERLGMNSV
;
A
#
# COMPACT_ATOMS: atom_id res chain seq x y z
N ALA A 1 -13.10 -0.82 -15.88
CA ALA A 1 -12.11 -0.44 -14.87
C ALA A 1 -12.74 0.15 -13.61
N GLY A 2 -13.44 1.30 -13.65
CA GLY A 2 -13.73 2.04 -12.41
C GLY A 2 -14.67 1.44 -11.35
N LYS A 3 -15.63 0.57 -11.68
CA LYS A 3 -16.62 0.10 -10.68
C LYS A 3 -15.97 -0.67 -9.52
N GLU A 4 -14.97 -1.49 -9.83
CA GLU A 4 -14.25 -2.28 -8.81
C GLU A 4 -13.47 -1.35 -7.87
N ASP A 5 -12.64 -0.47 -8.42
CA ASP A 5 -11.75 0.40 -7.62
C ASP A 5 -12.52 1.30 -6.65
N PHE A 6 -13.65 1.86 -7.08
CA PHE A 6 -14.51 2.67 -6.20
C PHE A 6 -15.23 1.82 -5.15
N SER A 7 -15.53 0.56 -5.44
CA SER A 7 -16.11 -0.37 -4.44
C SER A 7 -15.08 -0.71 -3.37
N LEU A 8 -13.83 -0.98 -3.77
CA LEU A 8 -12.71 -1.19 -2.84
C LEU A 8 -12.47 0.06 -1.98
N LEU A 9 -12.50 1.24 -2.58
CA LEU A 9 -12.36 2.52 -1.88
C LEU A 9 -13.46 2.72 -0.84
N ALA A 10 -14.72 2.52 -1.22
CA ALA A 10 -15.86 2.69 -0.32
C ALA A 10 -15.74 1.76 0.90
N ILE A 11 -15.40 0.48 0.67
CA ILE A 11 -15.20 -0.49 1.76
C ILE A 11 -14.02 -0.07 2.65
N ALA A 12 -12.90 0.36 2.07
CA ALA A 12 -11.72 0.82 2.82
C ALA A 12 -12.05 2.03 3.71
N ILE A 13 -12.77 3.03 3.18
CA ILE A 13 -13.18 4.21 3.94
C ILE A 13 -14.09 3.82 5.11
N VAL A 14 -15.06 2.94 4.89
CA VAL A 14 -15.94 2.43 5.96
C VAL A 14 -15.13 1.74 7.05
N ILE A 15 -14.21 0.86 6.68
CA ILE A 15 -13.36 0.13 7.64
C ILE A 15 -12.46 1.08 8.44
N ILE A 16 -11.84 2.07 7.77
CA ILE A 16 -11.02 3.08 8.45
C ILE A 16 -11.87 3.94 9.37
N GLY A 17 -13.06 4.36 8.93
CA GLY A 17 -14.01 5.13 9.74
C GLY A 17 -14.45 4.36 11.00
N LEU A 18 -14.79 3.08 10.85
CA LEU A 18 -15.10 2.19 11.97
C LEU A 18 -13.91 2.06 12.94
N ARG A 19 -12.68 1.95 12.41
CA ARG A 19 -11.46 1.85 13.22
C ARG A 19 -11.26 3.12 14.05
N ILE A 20 -11.36 4.29 13.43
CA ILE A 20 -11.21 5.59 14.09
C ILE A 20 -12.27 5.74 15.18
N TYR A 21 -13.54 5.46 14.87
CA TYR A 21 -14.62 5.47 15.85
C TYR A 21 -14.34 4.53 17.03
N ALA A 22 -13.95 3.29 16.76
CA ALA A 22 -13.61 2.29 17.79
C ALA A 22 -12.54 2.80 18.75
N ARG A 23 -11.50 3.42 18.19
CA ARG A 23 -10.32 3.87 18.93
C ARG A 23 -10.63 5.11 19.75
N TRP A 24 -11.27 6.12 19.16
CA TRP A 24 -11.69 7.30 19.91
C TRP A 24 -12.72 6.98 20.99
N ALA A 25 -13.60 6.02 20.77
CA ALA A 25 -14.51 5.55 21.82
C ALA A 25 -13.79 4.83 22.98
N GLN A 26 -12.63 4.22 22.74
CA GLN A 26 -11.85 3.48 23.76
C GLN A 26 -10.86 4.35 24.52
N VAL A 27 -10.15 5.26 23.83
CA VAL A 27 -9.02 6.02 24.40
C VAL A 27 -9.20 7.55 24.31
N GLY A 28 -10.30 8.02 23.73
CA GLY A 28 -10.50 9.44 23.43
C GLY A 28 -9.62 9.95 22.28
N PHE A 29 -9.80 11.20 21.89
CA PHE A 29 -9.00 11.82 20.82
C PHE A 29 -7.55 12.04 21.28
N VAL A 30 -7.34 12.67 22.43
CA VAL A 30 -6.01 13.00 22.97
C VAL A 30 -5.20 11.76 23.38
N GLY A 31 -5.88 10.67 23.78
CA GLY A 31 -5.23 9.40 24.10
C GLY A 31 -4.89 8.53 22.88
N GLY A 32 -5.15 9.04 21.66
CA GLY A 32 -4.82 8.37 20.41
C GLY A 32 -3.31 8.20 20.22
N GLN A 33 -2.92 7.11 19.56
CA GLN A 33 -1.52 6.85 19.20
C GLN A 33 -1.28 7.20 17.73
N LEU A 34 -0.02 7.10 17.29
CA LEU A 34 0.42 7.49 15.95
C LEU A 34 -0.43 6.88 14.82
N ASP A 35 -0.78 5.60 14.92
CA ASP A 35 -1.62 4.90 13.93
C ASP A 35 -3.05 5.44 13.85
N ASP A 36 -3.60 6.00 14.93
CA ASP A 36 -4.93 6.60 14.94
C ASP A 36 -4.99 7.88 14.08
N TYR A 37 -3.86 8.60 13.98
CA TYR A 37 -3.71 9.80 13.15
C TYR A 37 -3.21 9.51 11.73
N LEU A 38 -2.43 8.44 11.54
CA LEU A 38 -1.97 8.01 10.22
C LEU A 38 -3.10 7.44 9.36
N MET A 39 -4.10 6.81 9.96
CA MET A 39 -5.19 6.16 9.22
C MET A 39 -6.03 7.11 8.34
N PRO A 40 -6.45 8.31 8.80
CA PRO A 40 -7.06 9.32 7.94
C PRO A 40 -6.16 9.73 6.75
N LEU A 41 -4.85 9.87 6.99
CA LEU A 41 -3.90 10.19 5.93
C LEU A 41 -3.82 9.06 4.89
N MET A 42 -3.82 7.79 5.34
CA MET A 42 -3.86 6.64 4.43
C MET A 42 -5.17 6.57 3.64
N ALA A 43 -6.31 6.92 4.25
CA ALA A 43 -7.59 7.00 3.54
C ALA A 43 -7.57 8.07 2.44
N ALA A 44 -7.03 9.26 2.75
CA ALA A 44 -6.87 10.33 1.77
C ALA A 44 -5.92 9.91 0.64
N ALA A 45 -4.76 9.34 0.98
CA ALA A 45 -3.79 8.84 0.00
C ALA A 45 -4.40 7.76 -0.90
N PHE A 46 -5.15 6.80 -0.33
CA PHE A 46 -5.81 5.75 -1.09
C PHE A 46 -6.91 6.31 -2.00
N THR A 47 -7.68 7.30 -1.53
CA THR A 47 -8.66 8.01 -2.36
C THR A 47 -8.01 8.66 -3.59
N VAL A 48 -6.92 9.42 -3.39
CA VAL A 48 -6.19 10.06 -4.50
C VAL A 48 -5.59 9.00 -5.43
N ALA A 49 -5.07 7.91 -4.89
CA ALA A 49 -4.53 6.79 -5.68
C ALA A 49 -5.61 6.15 -6.57
N THR A 50 -6.78 5.82 -6.00
CA THR A 50 -7.91 5.25 -6.73
C THR A 50 -8.41 6.19 -7.83
N VAL A 51 -8.56 7.49 -7.53
CA VAL A 51 -8.99 8.48 -8.53
C VAL A 51 -7.96 8.60 -9.66
N THR A 52 -6.67 8.63 -9.33
CA THR A 52 -5.59 8.69 -10.33
C THR A 52 -5.58 7.45 -11.21
N ALA A 53 -5.67 6.26 -10.62
CA ALA A 53 -5.75 4.99 -11.33
C ALA A 53 -7.01 4.89 -12.22
N TYR A 54 -8.14 5.47 -11.79
CA TYR A 54 -9.34 5.56 -12.63
C TYR A 54 -9.12 6.38 -13.90
N PHE A 55 -8.48 7.55 -13.78
CA PHE A 55 -8.15 8.38 -14.94
C PHE A 55 -7.16 7.68 -15.89
N GLU A 56 -6.15 7.01 -15.33
CA GLU A 56 -5.22 6.18 -16.11
C GLU A 56 -5.94 5.04 -16.82
N GLY A 57 -6.83 4.33 -16.14
CA GLY A 57 -7.61 3.23 -16.73
C GLY A 57 -8.64 3.67 -17.77
N ARG A 58 -9.13 4.92 -17.69
CA ARG A 58 -10.08 5.48 -18.65
C ARG A 58 -9.40 5.96 -19.93
N HIS A 59 -8.20 6.53 -19.81
CA HIS A 59 -7.49 7.09 -20.96
C HIS A 59 -6.45 6.13 -21.52
N GLY A 60 -5.84 5.27 -20.71
CA GLY A 60 -4.85 4.27 -21.11
C GLY A 60 -3.51 4.84 -21.63
N LEU A 61 -3.34 6.17 -21.55
CA LEU A 61 -2.29 6.88 -22.27
C LEU A 61 -1.19 7.34 -21.30
N THR A 62 0.01 6.78 -21.45
CA THR A 62 1.25 7.24 -20.79
C THR A 62 2.43 7.20 -21.77
N ASN A 63 3.62 7.59 -21.31
CA ASN A 63 4.87 7.47 -22.07
C ASN A 63 5.48 6.05 -22.08
N ALA A 64 4.99 5.13 -21.25
CA ALA A 64 5.60 3.83 -20.98
C ALA A 64 5.30 2.75 -22.04
N ALA A 65 4.27 2.97 -22.86
CA ALA A 65 3.83 2.07 -23.93
C ALA A 65 3.79 2.81 -25.28
N MET A 66 4.88 3.51 -25.61
CA MET A 66 5.06 4.14 -26.92
C MET A 66 6.26 3.54 -27.64
N THR A 67 6.06 3.20 -28.90
CA THR A 67 7.11 2.94 -29.88
C THR A 67 7.78 4.25 -30.30
N ASP A 68 9.01 4.18 -30.80
CA ASP A 68 9.71 5.39 -31.26
C ASP A 68 9.01 6.02 -32.48
N ALA A 69 8.34 5.23 -33.32
CA ALA A 69 7.52 5.74 -34.41
C ALA A 69 6.33 6.57 -33.91
N GLU A 70 5.59 6.09 -32.90
CA GLU A 70 4.48 6.83 -32.29
C GLU A 70 4.96 8.13 -31.61
N ARG A 71 6.17 8.12 -31.03
CA ARG A 71 6.76 9.32 -30.40
C ARG A 71 7.11 10.41 -31.41
N VAL A 72 7.54 10.03 -32.61
CA VAL A 72 7.85 10.97 -33.70
C VAL A 72 6.57 11.49 -34.35
N ALA A 73 5.58 10.62 -34.54
CA ALA A 73 4.32 10.95 -35.21
C ALA A 73 3.36 11.81 -34.38
N ILE A 74 3.51 11.84 -33.05
CA ILE A 74 2.57 12.55 -32.18
C ILE A 74 2.65 14.08 -32.32
N ASP A 75 1.50 14.70 -32.58
CA ASP A 75 1.37 16.16 -32.58
C ASP A 75 1.34 16.72 -31.14
N PHE A 76 2.07 17.82 -30.92
CA PHE A 76 2.18 18.50 -29.63
C PHE A 76 0.88 19.15 -29.17
N HIS A 77 0.04 19.60 -30.11
CA HIS A 77 -1.24 20.24 -29.79
C HIS A 77 -2.40 19.24 -29.66
N SER A 78 -2.15 17.97 -29.98
CA SER A 78 -3.15 16.92 -29.90
C SER A 78 -3.67 16.70 -28.48
N ARG A 79 -4.92 16.23 -28.40
CA ARG A 79 -5.52 15.77 -27.13
C ARG A 79 -4.78 14.56 -26.56
N GLU A 80 -4.26 13.69 -27.42
CA GLU A 80 -3.47 12.52 -27.03
C GLU A 80 -2.20 12.92 -26.29
N TYR A 81 -1.42 13.88 -26.80
CA TYR A 81 -0.20 14.37 -26.15
C TYR A 81 -0.49 14.85 -24.72
N ARG A 82 -1.58 15.60 -24.54
CA ARG A 82 -2.01 16.08 -23.21
C ARG A 82 -2.38 14.93 -22.27
N TYR A 83 -3.11 13.93 -22.77
CA TYR A 83 -3.45 12.77 -21.95
C TYR A 83 -2.24 11.91 -21.59
N ARG A 84 -1.32 11.66 -22.53
CA ARG A 84 -0.09 10.90 -22.24
C ARG A 84 0.78 11.61 -21.21
N ARG A 85 0.96 12.92 -21.35
CA ARG A 85 1.73 13.73 -20.38
C ARG A 85 1.04 13.75 -19.01
N GLY A 86 -0.29 13.84 -18.98
CA GLY A 86 -1.09 13.74 -17.75
C GLY A 86 -0.98 12.37 -17.08
N GLY A 87 -1.16 11.30 -17.84
CA GLY A 87 -1.06 9.92 -17.36
C GLY A 87 0.33 9.58 -16.83
N SER A 88 1.41 10.04 -17.48
CA SER A 88 2.76 9.86 -16.94
C SER A 88 2.98 10.59 -15.60
N LYS A 89 2.38 11.77 -15.41
CA LYS A 89 2.39 12.43 -14.09
C LYS A 89 1.57 11.66 -13.07
N GLY A 90 0.41 11.17 -13.47
CA GLY A 90 -0.44 10.28 -12.67
C GLY A 90 0.33 9.05 -12.20
N GLN A 91 1.13 8.45 -13.08
CA GLN A 91 1.88 7.24 -12.76
C GLN A 91 2.92 7.50 -11.67
N VAL A 92 3.67 8.61 -11.78
CA VAL A 92 4.63 9.01 -10.74
C VAL A 92 3.90 9.22 -9.41
N LEU A 93 2.77 9.93 -9.42
CA LEU A 93 1.95 10.16 -8.25
C LEU A 93 1.45 8.84 -7.64
N LEU A 94 0.95 7.91 -8.45
CA LEU A 94 0.41 6.64 -8.01
C LEU A 94 1.48 5.78 -7.34
N TRP A 95 2.68 5.73 -7.90
CA TRP A 95 3.81 5.03 -7.29
C TRP A 95 4.22 5.68 -5.95
N CYS A 96 4.26 7.02 -5.87
CA CYS A 96 4.55 7.71 -4.60
C CYS A 96 3.48 7.43 -3.54
N LEU A 97 2.20 7.49 -3.91
CA LEU A 97 1.07 7.19 -3.01
C LEU A 97 1.07 5.72 -2.59
N TYR A 98 1.38 4.80 -3.51
CA TYR A 98 1.49 3.38 -3.20
C TYR A 98 2.55 3.11 -2.13
N VAL A 99 3.75 3.68 -2.28
CA VAL A 99 4.82 3.57 -1.27
C VAL A 99 4.40 4.21 0.05
N LEU A 100 3.78 5.40 0.01
CA LEU A 100 3.26 6.05 1.21
C LEU A 100 2.25 5.18 1.96
N ILE A 101 1.30 4.57 1.24
CA ILE A 101 0.24 3.74 1.82
C ILE A 101 0.84 2.49 2.44
N LEU A 102 1.65 1.71 1.71
CA LEU A 102 2.19 0.45 2.22
C LEU A 102 3.11 0.67 3.43
N TRP A 103 4.02 1.65 3.38
CA TRP A 103 4.91 1.94 4.51
C TRP A 103 4.15 2.55 5.70
N GLY A 104 3.14 3.39 5.45
CA GLY A 104 2.29 3.93 6.50
C GLY A 104 1.48 2.84 7.20
N LEU A 105 0.96 1.86 6.46
CA LEU A 105 0.26 0.71 7.05
C LEU A 105 1.22 -0.21 7.82
N LYS A 106 2.45 -0.44 7.33
CA LYS A 106 3.50 -1.16 8.07
C LYS A 106 3.85 -0.47 9.38
N LEU A 107 3.91 0.86 9.38
CA LEU A 107 4.10 1.65 10.60
C LEU A 107 2.93 1.43 11.57
N CYS A 108 1.69 1.41 11.09
CA CYS A 108 0.51 1.11 11.91
C CYS A 108 0.55 -0.32 12.48
N VAL A 109 0.98 -1.31 11.70
CA VAL A 109 1.20 -2.70 12.18
C VAL A 109 2.30 -2.72 13.25
N THR A 110 3.38 -1.96 13.08
CA THR A 110 4.46 -1.88 14.07
C THR A 110 3.98 -1.28 15.40
N VAL A 111 3.13 -0.25 15.35
CA VAL A 111 2.45 0.31 16.53
C VAL A 111 1.53 -0.74 17.18
N LEU A 112 0.77 -1.51 16.40
CA LEU A 112 -0.05 -2.59 16.93
C LEU A 112 0.81 -3.67 17.61
N CYS A 113 1.89 -4.10 16.97
CA CYS A 113 2.86 -5.04 17.53
C CYS A 113 3.48 -4.48 18.82
N SER A 114 3.81 -3.19 18.89
CA SER A 114 4.36 -2.59 20.11
C SER A 114 3.39 -2.64 21.29
N ARG A 115 2.08 -2.49 21.04
CA ARG A 115 1.04 -2.68 22.07
C ARG A 115 0.95 -4.12 22.55
N LEU A 116 0.89 -5.07 21.62
CA LEU A 116 0.72 -6.49 21.93
C LEU A 116 1.87 -7.07 22.76
N THR A 117 3.03 -6.44 22.68
CA THR A 117 4.31 -6.95 23.21
C THR A 117 4.89 -6.07 24.32
N ALA A 118 4.19 -5.02 24.77
CA ALA A 118 4.67 -4.06 25.75
C ALA A 118 5.17 -4.70 27.07
N GLY A 119 4.56 -5.82 27.47
CA GLY A 119 4.93 -6.61 28.66
C GLY A 119 6.14 -7.53 28.50
N LEU A 120 6.77 -7.59 27.32
CA LEU A 120 7.87 -8.52 27.02
C LEU A 120 9.15 -7.74 26.65
N PRO A 121 10.10 -7.54 27.59
CA PRO A 121 11.25 -6.69 27.38
C PRO A 121 12.15 -7.15 26.23
N TYR A 122 12.26 -8.47 26.00
CA TYR A 122 13.08 -9.03 24.92
C TYR A 122 12.56 -8.73 23.51
N LEU A 123 11.27 -8.41 23.34
CA LEU A 123 10.73 -7.99 22.03
C LEU A 123 10.92 -6.49 21.75
N ARG A 124 11.19 -5.66 22.78
CA ARG A 124 11.33 -4.21 22.62
C ARG A 124 12.42 -3.84 21.62
N TYR A 125 13.53 -4.57 21.62
CA TYR A 125 14.62 -4.38 20.66
C TYR A 125 14.17 -4.64 19.22
N ARG A 126 13.42 -5.74 18.99
CA ARG A 126 12.88 -6.09 17.65
C ARG A 126 11.93 -5.01 17.12
N ILE A 127 11.10 -4.43 17.98
CA ILE A 127 10.17 -3.37 17.59
C ILE A 127 10.89 -2.07 17.26
N ARG A 128 11.89 -1.68 18.07
CA ARG A 128 12.73 -0.51 17.75
C ARG A 128 13.44 -0.69 16.42
N PHE A 129 13.97 -1.88 16.17
CA PHE A 129 14.56 -2.20 14.88
C PHE A 129 13.53 -2.15 13.74
N ALA A 130 12.29 -2.61 13.94
CA ALA A 130 11.22 -2.47 12.94
C ALA A 130 10.97 -1.00 12.54
N TYR A 131 10.88 -0.10 13.52
CA TYR A 131 10.70 1.33 13.23
C TYR A 131 11.86 1.90 12.40
N ILE A 132 13.10 1.55 12.76
CA ILE A 132 14.29 1.98 12.01
C ILE A 132 14.27 1.39 10.59
N LEU A 133 14.00 0.10 10.45
CA LEU A 133 13.94 -0.61 9.18
C LEU A 133 12.88 -0.01 8.24
N ILE A 134 11.67 0.25 8.74
CA ILE A 134 10.59 0.86 7.95
C ILE A 134 10.96 2.28 7.55
N GLY A 135 11.50 3.08 8.47
CA GLY A 135 11.92 4.45 8.19
C GLY A 135 13.02 4.53 7.14
N THR A 136 14.08 3.72 7.28
CA THR A 136 15.21 3.72 6.34
C THR A 136 14.80 3.19 4.96
N THR A 137 14.02 2.12 4.89
CA THR A 137 13.52 1.61 3.61
C THR A 137 12.56 2.56 2.94
N TYR A 138 11.67 3.23 3.69
CA TYR A 138 10.77 4.26 3.14
C TYR A 138 11.55 5.40 2.50
N LEU A 139 12.53 5.94 3.23
CA LEU A 139 13.38 7.03 2.75
C LEU A 139 14.20 6.59 1.55
N GLY A 140 14.82 5.42 1.60
CA GLY A 140 15.62 4.88 0.49
C GLY A 140 14.81 4.70 -0.79
N VAL A 141 13.62 4.11 -0.69
CA VAL A 141 12.72 3.91 -1.83
C VAL A 141 12.24 5.25 -2.38
N THR A 142 11.74 6.14 -1.51
CA THR A 142 11.20 7.44 -1.92
C THR A 142 12.27 8.31 -2.58
N LEU A 143 13.47 8.39 -1.99
CA LEU A 143 14.58 9.14 -2.56
C LEU A 143 15.03 8.55 -3.90
N THR A 144 15.14 7.22 -4.00
CA THR A 144 15.50 6.58 -5.28
C THR A 144 14.48 6.92 -6.37
N MET A 145 13.18 6.89 -6.05
CA MET A 145 12.14 7.25 -7.01
C MET A 145 12.18 8.72 -7.43
N LEU A 146 12.41 9.64 -6.49
CA LEU A 146 12.46 11.08 -6.79
C LEU A 146 13.77 11.53 -7.46
N LEU A 147 14.87 10.79 -7.25
CA LEU A 147 16.20 11.14 -7.74
C LEU A 147 16.63 10.36 -8.98
N SER A 148 15.98 9.24 -9.29
CA SER A 148 16.35 8.35 -10.41
C SER A 148 16.27 8.99 -11.79
N CYS A 149 15.41 9.99 -11.99
CA CYS A 149 15.29 10.70 -13.25
C CYS A 149 15.43 12.21 -13.06
N ARG A 150 16.55 12.77 -13.54
CA ARG A 150 16.84 14.20 -13.49
C ARG A 150 17.13 14.74 -14.90
N PRO A 151 16.57 15.92 -15.26
CA PRO A 151 15.62 16.73 -14.49
C PRO A 151 14.22 16.08 -14.42
N LEU A 152 13.45 16.37 -13.37
CA LEU A 152 12.12 15.75 -13.11
C LEU A 152 11.16 15.77 -14.31
N PRO A 153 11.13 16.81 -15.18
CA PRO A 153 10.28 16.80 -16.36
C PRO A 153 10.48 15.64 -17.33
N ARG A 154 11.60 14.93 -17.24
CA ARG A 154 11.85 13.72 -18.04
C ARG A 154 10.88 12.58 -17.72
N PHE A 155 10.34 12.50 -16.50
CA PHE A 155 9.34 11.48 -16.13
C PHE A 155 8.08 11.51 -17.01
N TRP A 156 7.71 12.69 -17.52
CA TRP A 156 6.53 12.89 -18.37
C TRP A 156 6.91 13.41 -19.77
N GLN A 157 8.13 13.12 -20.21
CA GLN A 157 8.59 13.41 -21.57
C GLN A 157 8.02 12.39 -22.56
N ILE A 158 7.50 12.90 -23.69
CA ILE A 158 6.80 12.10 -24.71
C ILE A 158 7.63 11.93 -25.99
N LYS A 159 8.13 13.03 -26.60
CA LYS A 159 8.73 13.04 -27.95
C LYS A 159 10.01 12.22 -28.10
N ILE A 160 10.87 12.23 -27.09
CA ILE A 160 12.12 11.46 -27.09
C ILE A 160 12.02 10.49 -25.93
N ASN A 161 12.37 9.23 -26.19
CA ASN A 161 12.35 8.18 -25.18
C ASN A 161 13.26 8.57 -24.00
N PRO A 162 12.72 8.76 -22.79
CA PRO A 162 13.51 9.16 -21.63
C PRO A 162 14.30 7.97 -21.02
N GLY A 163 14.14 6.77 -21.56
CA GLY A 163 14.75 5.53 -21.07
C GLY A 163 13.95 4.86 -19.96
N ASN A 164 14.21 3.56 -19.75
CA ASN A 164 13.45 2.72 -18.82
C ASN A 164 13.52 3.24 -17.37
N SER A 165 14.63 3.84 -16.95
CA SER A 165 14.80 4.42 -15.61
C SER A 165 13.90 5.64 -15.34
N CYS A 166 13.32 6.24 -16.38
CA CYS A 166 12.45 7.41 -16.28
C CYS A 166 10.96 7.07 -16.52
N GLN A 167 10.61 5.78 -16.60
CA GLN A 167 9.25 5.31 -16.91
C GLN A 167 8.75 4.36 -15.80
N PRO A 168 8.20 4.88 -14.70
CA PRO A 168 7.84 4.06 -13.53
C PRO A 168 6.88 2.89 -13.83
N ALA A 169 6.01 3.01 -14.84
CA ALA A 169 5.05 1.96 -15.18
C ALA A 169 5.70 0.67 -15.72
N VAL A 170 6.91 0.75 -16.28
CA VAL A 170 7.60 -0.39 -16.95
C VAL A 170 9.06 -0.52 -16.50
N SER A 171 9.46 0.26 -15.49
CA SER A 171 10.85 0.29 -15.07
C SER A 171 11.18 -0.92 -14.19
N ARG A 172 12.08 -1.78 -14.66
CA ARG A 172 12.52 -2.96 -13.90
C ARG A 172 13.17 -2.54 -12.58
N ILE A 173 13.97 -1.47 -12.63
CA ILE A 173 14.68 -0.93 -11.47
C ILE A 173 13.68 -0.47 -10.40
N PHE A 174 12.62 0.26 -10.79
CA PHE A 174 11.59 0.70 -9.83
C PHE A 174 10.86 -0.47 -9.18
N VAL A 175 10.51 -1.50 -9.97
CA VAL A 175 9.85 -2.70 -9.45
C VAL A 175 10.71 -3.34 -8.37
N PHE A 176 11.99 -3.60 -8.62
CA PHE A 176 12.86 -4.25 -7.64
C PHE A 176 13.18 -3.37 -6.43
N VAL A 177 13.41 -2.07 -6.65
CA VAL A 177 13.69 -1.10 -5.57
C VAL A 177 12.51 -1.01 -4.60
N VAL A 178 11.27 -1.14 -5.07
CA VAL A 178 10.09 -1.13 -4.19
C VAL A 178 9.81 -2.52 -3.64
N LEU A 179 9.84 -3.56 -4.48
CA LEU A 179 9.48 -4.93 -4.11
C LEU A 179 10.40 -5.50 -3.04
N ILE A 180 11.72 -5.42 -3.20
CA ILE A 180 12.66 -6.08 -2.29
C ILE A 180 12.51 -5.54 -0.86
N PRO A 181 12.55 -4.21 -0.61
CA PRO A 181 12.31 -3.68 0.73
C PRO A 181 10.88 -3.97 1.23
N ASN A 182 9.88 -4.02 0.34
CA ASN A 182 8.52 -4.37 0.73
C ASN A 182 8.49 -5.79 1.32
N ILE A 183 9.01 -6.78 0.60
CA ILE A 183 9.09 -8.18 1.03
C ILE A 183 9.89 -8.31 2.32
N VAL A 184 11.08 -7.71 2.38
CA VAL A 184 11.97 -7.79 3.55
C VAL A 184 11.30 -7.22 4.80
N THR A 185 10.63 -6.07 4.69
CA THR A 185 9.93 -5.46 5.82
C THR A 185 8.71 -6.29 6.25
N ASP A 186 7.98 -6.91 5.32
CA ASP A 186 6.85 -7.80 5.66
C ASP A 186 7.31 -9.05 6.41
N ILE A 187 8.34 -9.73 5.90
CA ILE A 187 8.92 -10.91 6.56
C ILE A 187 9.43 -10.53 7.96
N TYR A 188 10.06 -9.38 8.10
CA TYR A 188 10.53 -8.92 9.41
C TYR A 188 9.37 -8.69 10.39
N LEU A 189 8.31 -7.98 9.97
CA LEU A 189 7.13 -7.74 10.80
C LEU A 189 6.43 -9.04 11.19
N LEU A 190 6.36 -10.01 10.28
CA LEU A 190 5.85 -11.35 10.55
C LEU A 190 6.66 -12.09 11.62
N SER A 191 7.98 -11.85 11.67
CA SER A 191 8.87 -12.51 12.64
C SER A 191 8.71 -12.00 14.08
N ILE A 192 8.12 -10.82 14.29
CA ILE A 192 7.95 -10.21 15.62
C ILE A 192 7.01 -11.04 16.50
N PRO A 193 5.79 -11.41 16.06
CA PRO A 193 4.87 -12.19 16.87
C PRO A 193 5.12 -13.70 16.90
N LEU A 194 5.98 -14.27 16.05
CA LEU A 194 6.22 -15.73 16.02
C LEU A 194 6.69 -16.32 17.36
N PRO A 195 7.66 -15.72 18.08
CA PRO A 195 8.10 -16.23 19.37
C PRO A 195 6.98 -16.26 20.43
N LEU A 196 5.98 -15.38 20.32
CA LEU A 196 4.83 -15.37 21.22
C LEU A 196 3.97 -16.61 21.04
N LEU A 197 3.72 -17.00 19.79
CA LEU A 197 2.87 -18.16 19.47
C LEU A 197 3.41 -19.48 20.03
N TRP A 198 4.74 -19.59 20.22
CA TRP A 198 5.40 -20.84 20.60
C TRP A 198 5.71 -20.95 22.09
N LYS A 199 5.90 -19.83 22.81
CA LYS A 199 6.40 -19.84 24.20
C LYS A 199 5.38 -19.51 25.28
N VAL A 200 4.19 -19.01 24.96
CA VAL A 200 3.27 -18.44 25.96
C VAL A 200 1.86 -19.01 25.83
N ASN A 201 1.23 -19.34 26.96
CA ASN A 201 -0.21 -19.62 27.06
C ASN A 201 -1.00 -18.33 26.76
N ILE A 202 -1.17 -18.05 25.47
CA ILE A 202 -1.82 -16.85 24.98
C ILE A 202 -3.33 -17.06 24.97
N SER A 203 -4.08 -16.07 25.50
CA SER A 203 -5.54 -16.04 25.38
C SER A 203 -6.00 -16.18 23.92
N CYS A 204 -7.06 -16.94 23.67
CA CYS A 204 -7.57 -17.22 22.31
C CYS A 204 -7.75 -15.94 21.46
N ARG A 205 -8.14 -14.82 22.08
CA ARG A 205 -8.26 -13.50 21.42
C ARG A 205 -6.96 -13.04 20.76
N ARG A 206 -5.84 -13.08 21.49
CA ARG A 206 -4.53 -12.69 20.96
C ARG A 206 -4.05 -13.65 19.88
N LYS A 207 -4.34 -14.95 20.00
CA LYS A 207 -4.00 -15.96 18.98
C LYS A 207 -4.69 -15.65 17.64
N ILE A 208 -5.98 -15.31 17.67
CA ILE A 208 -6.75 -14.94 16.47
C ILE A 208 -6.16 -13.68 15.80
N VAL A 209 -5.85 -12.64 16.58
CA VAL A 209 -5.20 -11.42 16.05
C VAL A 209 -3.91 -11.75 15.32
N LEU A 210 -3.03 -12.56 15.95
CA LEU A 210 -1.75 -12.92 15.35
C LEU A 210 -1.91 -13.74 14.08
N ILE A 211 -2.83 -14.70 14.05
CA ILE A 211 -3.13 -15.50 12.86
C ILE A 211 -3.64 -14.59 11.73
N SER A 212 -4.54 -13.63 12.02
CA SER A 212 -5.07 -12.71 11.01
C SER A 212 -4.02 -11.77 10.41
N LEU A 213 -3.06 -11.32 11.23
CA LEU A 213 -1.94 -10.52 10.75
C LEU A 213 -0.99 -11.36 9.89
N PHE A 214 -0.75 -12.61 10.29
CA PHE A 214 0.14 -13.52 9.57
C PHE A 214 -0.42 -13.88 8.19
N SER A 215 -1.69 -14.28 8.12
CA SER A 215 -2.35 -14.60 6.85
C SER A 215 -2.43 -13.37 5.94
N GLY A 216 -2.75 -12.20 6.50
CA GLY A 216 -2.82 -10.97 5.74
C GLY A 216 -1.49 -10.53 5.13
N ALA A 217 -0.38 -10.68 5.86
CA ALA A 217 0.94 -10.34 5.35
C ALA A 217 1.42 -11.31 4.26
N ILE A 218 1.16 -12.62 4.40
CA ILE A 218 1.43 -13.60 3.33
C ILE A 218 0.61 -13.27 2.09
N PHE A 219 -0.67 -12.94 2.27
CA PHE A 219 -1.53 -12.60 1.14
C PHE A 219 -1.07 -11.31 0.44
N SER A 220 -0.67 -10.28 1.20
CA SER A 220 -0.05 -9.07 0.65
C SER A 220 1.22 -9.38 -0.14
N LEU A 221 2.08 -10.26 0.38
CA LEU A 221 3.32 -10.69 -0.28
C LEU A 221 3.05 -11.33 -1.65
N ILE A 222 2.05 -12.22 -1.72
CA ILE A 222 1.65 -12.88 -2.97
C ILE A 222 1.17 -11.83 -3.99
N ILE A 223 0.37 -10.86 -3.56
CA ILE A 223 -0.11 -9.78 -4.44
C ILE A 223 1.06 -8.92 -4.94
N SER A 224 2.03 -8.57 -4.10
CA SER A 224 3.22 -7.82 -4.52
C SER A 224 4.00 -8.56 -5.62
N ILE A 225 4.14 -9.88 -5.51
CA ILE A 225 4.83 -10.73 -6.50
C ILE A 225 4.04 -10.77 -7.80
N ILE A 226 2.72 -10.97 -7.75
CA ILE A 226 1.85 -10.94 -8.95
C ILE A 226 1.98 -9.59 -9.66
N ARG A 227 1.95 -8.49 -8.92
CA ARG A 227 2.12 -7.15 -9.48
C ARG A 227 3.48 -6.97 -10.14
N ALA A 228 4.55 -7.46 -9.52
CA ALA A 228 5.89 -7.39 -10.08
C ALA A 228 6.00 -8.19 -11.39
N ASP A 229 5.43 -9.40 -11.43
CA ASP A 229 5.39 -10.22 -12.64
C ASP A 229 4.64 -9.51 -13.78
N ILE A 230 3.48 -8.93 -13.49
CA ILE A 230 2.70 -8.16 -14.48
C ILE A 230 3.49 -7.00 -15.06
N ILE A 231 4.30 -6.30 -14.26
CA ILE A 231 5.09 -5.16 -14.75
C ILE A 231 6.31 -5.64 -15.56
N LEU A 232 6.93 -6.76 -15.16
CA LEU A 232 8.14 -7.28 -15.79
C LEU A 232 7.85 -7.99 -17.13
N HIS A 233 6.71 -8.68 -17.23
CA HIS A 233 6.29 -9.47 -18.39
C HIS A 233 5.04 -8.92 -19.10
N GLY A 234 4.60 -7.72 -18.73
CA GLY A 234 3.34 -7.16 -19.21
C GLY A 234 3.33 -6.75 -20.68
N GLY A 235 2.24 -7.07 -21.38
CA GLY A 235 1.91 -6.58 -22.72
C GLY A 235 1.32 -5.15 -22.73
N PRO A 236 0.56 -4.76 -23.76
CA PRO A 236 0.15 -3.38 -24.00
C PRO A 236 -0.62 -2.72 -22.84
N ASP A 237 -1.39 -3.51 -22.07
CA ASP A 237 -2.19 -3.02 -20.92
C ASP A 237 -1.44 -3.01 -19.58
N VAL A 238 -0.10 -3.12 -19.59
CA VAL A 238 0.73 -3.18 -18.37
C VAL A 238 0.47 -2.03 -17.40
N VAL A 239 0.25 -0.82 -17.92
CA VAL A 239 0.00 0.39 -17.12
C VAL A 239 -1.30 0.22 -16.32
N VAL A 240 -2.39 -0.07 -17.01
CA VAL A 240 -3.72 -0.20 -16.40
C VAL A 240 -3.75 -1.37 -15.41
N ARG A 241 -3.23 -2.53 -15.81
CA ARG A 241 -3.19 -3.72 -14.93
C ARG A 241 -2.31 -3.47 -13.70
N GLY A 242 -1.15 -2.85 -13.87
CA GLY A 242 -0.24 -2.51 -12.78
C GLY A 242 -0.88 -1.58 -11.74
N SER A 243 -1.63 -0.56 -12.20
CA SER A 243 -2.35 0.38 -11.34
C SER A 243 -3.53 -0.28 -10.60
N LEU A 244 -4.28 -1.17 -11.25
CA LEU A 244 -5.37 -1.94 -10.62
C LEU A 244 -4.86 -2.87 -9.51
N TRP A 245 -3.79 -3.62 -9.80
CA TRP A 245 -3.20 -4.51 -8.80
C TRP A 245 -2.57 -3.76 -7.63
N ALA A 246 -2.02 -2.56 -7.86
CA ALA A 246 -1.57 -1.68 -6.78
C ALA A 246 -2.73 -1.26 -5.85
N CYS A 247 -3.90 -0.95 -6.42
CA CYS A 247 -5.09 -0.61 -5.63
C CYS A 247 -5.60 -1.81 -4.82
N ARG A 248 -5.61 -3.02 -5.41
CA ARG A 248 -5.99 -4.26 -4.71
C ARG A 248 -5.06 -4.56 -3.55
N GLU A 249 -3.75 -4.43 -3.75
CA GLU A 249 -2.75 -4.63 -2.70
C GLU A 249 -2.94 -3.65 -1.54
N ALA A 250 -3.07 -2.36 -1.85
CA ALA A 250 -3.33 -1.33 -0.85
C ALA A 250 -4.64 -1.58 -0.08
N PHE A 251 -5.72 -1.95 -0.78
CA PHE A 251 -6.98 -2.33 -0.16
C PHE A 251 -6.80 -3.47 0.84
N VAL A 252 -6.15 -4.55 0.42
CA VAL A 252 -5.89 -5.72 1.27
C VAL A 252 -5.07 -5.33 2.49
N ALA A 253 -4.00 -4.56 2.31
CA ALA A 253 -3.17 -4.08 3.40
C ALA A 253 -3.98 -3.23 4.40
N ILE A 254 -4.90 -2.37 3.93
CA ILE A 254 -5.80 -1.59 4.77
C ILE A 254 -6.67 -2.55 5.60
N ILE A 255 -7.34 -3.52 4.99
CA ILE A 255 -8.21 -4.47 5.70
C ILE A 255 -7.41 -5.19 6.79
N VAL A 256 -6.29 -5.81 6.43
CA VAL A 256 -5.43 -6.59 7.34
C VAL A 256 -4.96 -5.76 8.53
N THR A 257 -4.56 -4.51 8.30
CA THR A 257 -4.06 -3.61 9.35
C THR A 257 -5.16 -3.15 10.31
N ASN A 258 -6.43 -3.17 9.87
CA ASN A 258 -7.57 -2.70 10.65
C ASN A 258 -8.33 -3.82 11.37
N LEU A 259 -8.32 -5.05 10.83
CA LEU A 259 -9.06 -6.19 11.39
C LEU A 259 -8.80 -6.46 12.88
N PRO A 260 -7.54 -6.47 13.38
CA PRO A 260 -7.27 -6.72 14.80
C PRO A 260 -7.91 -5.73 15.76
N ILE A 261 -8.04 -4.47 15.34
CA ILE A 261 -8.57 -3.39 16.17
C ILE A 261 -10.10 -3.42 16.18
N LEU A 262 -10.71 -3.87 15.08
CA LEU A 262 -12.16 -4.00 14.95
C LEU A 262 -12.72 -5.29 15.58
N GLN A 263 -11.90 -6.31 15.80
CA GLN A 263 -12.30 -7.57 16.44
C GLN A 263 -13.19 -7.40 17.70
N PRO A 264 -12.85 -6.57 18.71
CA PRO A 264 -13.71 -6.39 19.88
C PRO A 264 -15.07 -5.76 19.55
N LEU A 265 -15.16 -4.90 18.53
CA LEU A 265 -16.44 -4.34 18.08
C LEU A 265 -17.29 -5.39 17.39
N PHE A 266 -16.70 -6.17 16.48
CA PHE A 266 -17.43 -7.26 15.80
C PHE A 266 -17.96 -8.28 16.80
N LYS A 267 -17.17 -8.62 17.82
CA LYS A 267 -17.62 -9.51 18.89
C LYS A 267 -18.84 -8.94 19.64
N ARG A 268 -18.80 -7.65 20.04
CA ARG A 268 -19.94 -7.00 20.72
C ARG A 268 -21.18 -6.89 19.83
N CYS A 269 -21.01 -6.63 18.54
CA CYS A 269 -22.12 -6.61 17.59
C CYS A 269 -22.73 -8.00 17.40
N ALA A 270 -21.92 -9.04 17.27
CA ALA A 270 -22.39 -10.43 17.18
C ALA A 270 -23.17 -10.85 18.44
N GLU A 271 -22.66 -10.49 19.63
CA GLU A 271 -23.34 -10.72 20.90
C GLU A 271 -24.71 -10.00 20.96
N ARG A 272 -24.79 -8.74 20.48
CA ARG A 272 -26.04 -7.98 20.44
C ARG A 272 -27.05 -8.49 19.41
N LEU A 273 -26.57 -9.08 18.32
CA LEU A 273 -27.41 -9.67 17.27
C LEU A 273 -27.87 -11.10 17.60
N GLY A 274 -27.57 -11.60 18.80
CA GLY A 274 -27.94 -12.95 19.21
C GLY A 274 -27.18 -14.05 18.45
N MET A 275 -26.11 -13.71 17.74
CA MET A 275 -25.26 -14.66 17.01
C MET A 275 -24.28 -15.37 17.96
N ASN A 276 -24.77 -15.84 19.10
CA ASN A 276 -24.04 -16.77 19.94
C ASN A 276 -24.32 -18.18 19.42
N SER A 277 -23.62 -18.59 18.35
CA SER A 277 -23.45 -20.01 18.07
C SER A 277 -22.24 -20.51 18.88
N VAL A 278 -22.55 -21.27 19.94
CA VAL A 278 -21.78 -22.37 20.57
C VAL A 278 -20.25 -22.25 20.57
#